data_AF-A0A0T8M5R4-F1
#
_entry.id   AF-A0A0T8M5R4-F1
#
_cell.length_a   1.000
_cell.length_b   1.000
_cell.length_c   1.000
_cell.angle_alpha   90.00
_cell.angle_beta   90.00
_cell.angle_gamma   90.00
#
_symmetry.space_group_name_H-M   'P 1'
#
loop_
_entity.id
_entity.type
_entity.pdbx_description
1 polymer ?
#
loop_
_entity_poly.entity_id
_entity_poly.type
_entity_poly.pdbx_seq_one_letter_code
_entity_poly.pdbx_strand_id
1 'polypeptide(L)' 'MEHIILLRGVTPNGKNAIPKMSYLVDILTEAGFQQVRTYIQSGNIILESNLALEEIREQVHTLLDFLQN' A
#
# COMPACT_ATOMS: atom_id res chain seq x y z
N MET A 1 -10.70 11.02 -4.43
CA MET A 1 -9.67 11.45 -5.41
C MET A 1 -8.68 10.31 -5.61
N GLU A 2 -8.13 10.14 -6.82
CA GLU A 2 -7.12 9.10 -7.10
C GLU A 2 -5.72 9.55 -6.64
N HIS A 3 -4.99 8.62 -6.02
CA HIS A 3 -3.64 8.82 -5.49
C HIS A 3 -2.72 7.69 -5.98
N ILE A 4 -1.48 8.06 -6.29
CA ILE A 4 -0.41 7.13 -6.67
C ILE A 4 0.62 7.11 -5.54
N ILE A 5 0.89 5.92 -5.01
CA ILE A 5 1.87 5.69 -3.96
C ILE A 5 3.03 4.89 -4.54
N LEU A 6 4.20 5.52 -4.55
CA LEU A 6 5.43 4.92 -5.06
C LEU A 6 6.21 4.34 -3.89
N LEU A 7 6.34 3.01 -3.87
CA LEU A 7 7.16 2.33 -2.88
C LEU A 7 8.59 2.17 -3.39
N ARG A 8 9.56 2.28 -2.47
CA ARG A 8 10.99 2.15 -2.77
C ARG A 8 11.57 0.94 -2.05
N GLY A 9 12.38 0.15 -2.75
CA GLY A 9 13.11 -0.97 -2.14
C GLY A 9 12.23 -2.09 -1.60
N VAL A 10 11.04 -2.30 -2.18
CA VAL A 10 10.18 -3.46 -1.91
C VAL A 10 10.80 -4.69 -2.55
N THR A 11 10.80 -5.81 -1.84
CA THR A 11 11.28 -7.10 -2.32
C THR A 11 10.21 -8.19 -2.13
N PRO A 12 10.29 -9.33 -2.83
CA PRO A 12 9.44 -10.47 -2.51
C PRO A 12 9.81 -11.15 -1.18
N ASN A 13 11.08 -11.05 -0.77
CA ASN A 13 11.67 -11.73 0.39
C ASN A 13 12.67 -10.83 1.13
N GLY A 14 12.85 -11.07 2.43
CA GLY A 14 13.84 -10.35 3.26
C GLY A 14 13.31 -9.03 3.82
N LYS A 15 14.21 -8.08 4.04
CA LYS A 15 13.83 -6.75 4.58
C LYS A 15 12.97 -5.99 3.56
N ASN A 16 11.87 -5.38 4.00
CA ASN A 16 10.84 -4.75 3.16
C ASN A 16 10.10 -5.72 2.23
N ALA A 17 9.93 -6.97 2.67
CA ALA A 17 9.22 -7.96 1.89
C ALA A 17 7.72 -7.66 1.80
N ILE A 18 7.18 -7.66 0.59
CA ILE A 18 5.75 -7.76 0.34
C ILE A 18 5.54 -9.03 -0.49
N PRO A 19 5.36 -10.19 0.16
CA PRO A 19 5.41 -11.49 -0.51
C PRO A 19 4.22 -11.72 -1.44
N LYS A 20 3.08 -11.07 -1.17
CA LYS A 20 1.87 -11.17 -1.99
C LYS A 20 1.21 -9.80 -2.14
N MET A 21 1.15 -9.30 -3.38
CA MET A 21 0.47 -8.04 -3.72
C MET A 21 -1.03 -8.08 -3.44
N SER A 22 -1.67 -9.25 -3.54
CA SER A 22 -3.09 -9.41 -3.21
C SER A 22 -3.36 -9.02 -1.76
N TYR A 23 -2.48 -9.42 -0.83
CA TYR A 23 -2.64 -9.09 0.58
C TYR A 23 -2.51 -7.58 0.84
N LEU A 24 -1.61 -6.90 0.12
CA LEU A 24 -1.50 -5.44 0.17
C LEU A 24 -2.80 -4.75 -0.30
N VAL A 25 -3.45 -5.29 -1.34
CA VAL A 25 -4.75 -4.79 -1.80
C VAL A 25 -5.83 -5.00 -0.75
N ASP A 26 -5.87 -6.19 -0.14
CA ASP A 26 -6.87 -6.55 0.87
C ASP A 26 -6.80 -5.63 2.09
N ILE A 27 -5.63 -5.45 2.70
CA ILE A 27 -5.49 -4.63 3.92
C ILE A 27 -5.82 -3.15 3.67
N LEU A 28 -5.49 -2.61 2.49
CA LEU A 28 -5.77 -1.22 2.15
C LEU A 28 -7.27 -1.05 1.91
N THR A 29 -7.92 -2.05 1.32
CA THR A 29 -9.38 -2.07 1.14
C THR A 29 -10.09 -2.16 2.50
N GLU A 30 -9.60 -3.01 3.41
CA GLU A 30 -10.10 -3.12 4.79
C GLU A 30 -9.90 -1.83 5.59
N ALA A 31 -8.83 -1.07 5.33
CA ALA A 31 -8.59 0.25 5.90
C ALA A 31 -9.51 1.35 5.34
N GLY A 32 -10.38 1.03 4.38
CA GLY A 32 -11.39 1.94 3.82
C GLY A 32 -10.94 2.70 2.57
N PHE A 33 -9.76 2.39 2.01
CA PHE A 33 -9.37 2.90 0.70
C PHE A 33 -10.19 2.26 -0.41
N GLN A 34 -10.50 3.03 -1.44
CA GLN A 34 -11.32 2.59 -2.57
C GLN A 34 -10.46 2.32 -3.81
N GLN A 35 -10.96 1.48 -4.72
CA GLN A 35 -10.33 1.23 -6.03
C GLN A 35 -8.84 0.86 -5.94
N VAL A 36 -8.47 0.13 -4.89
CA VAL A 36 -7.08 -0.25 -4.60
C VAL A 36 -6.56 -1.21 -5.66
N ARG A 37 -5.45 -0.83 -6.30
CA ARG A 37 -4.79 -1.60 -7.36
C ARG A 37 -3.29 -1.54 -7.16
N THR A 38 -2.61 -2.65 -7.41
CA THR A 38 -1.14 -2.66 -7.50
C THR A 38 -0.71 -2.66 -8.95
N TYR A 39 0.39 -1.98 -9.24
CA TYR A 39 1.00 -2.04 -10.57
C TYR A 39 2.09 -3.11 -10.57
N ILE A 40 1.89 -4.15 -11.39
CA ILE A 40 2.82 -5.29 -11.59
C ILE A 40 3.31 -5.89 -10.26
N GLN A 41 4.55 -6.39 -10.20
CA GLN A 41 5.19 -6.86 -8.97
C GLN A 41 6.09 -5.79 -8.32
N SER A 42 5.86 -4.50 -8.59
CA SER A 42 6.74 -3.43 -8.10
C SER A 42 6.33 -2.87 -6.73
N GLY A 43 5.18 -3.29 -6.20
CA GLY A 43 4.65 -2.78 -4.92
C GLY A 43 4.02 -1.39 -5.01
N ASN A 44 4.01 -0.74 -6.18
CA ASN A 44 3.36 0.58 -6.33
C ASN A 44 1.84 0.43 -6.27
N ILE A 45 1.18 1.38 -5.62
CA ILE A 45 -0.25 1.33 -5.34
C ILE A 45 -0.95 2.51 -6.02
N ILE A 46 -2.14 2.24 -6.56
CA ILE A 46 -3.13 3.25 -6.94
C ILE A 46 -4.33 3.02 -6.03
N LEU A 47 -4.84 4.08 -5.40
CA LEU A 47 -6.04 4.03 -4.57
C LEU A 47 -6.83 5.33 -4.63
N GLU A 48 -8.06 5.29 -4.15
CA GLU A 48 -8.92 6.45 -4.01
C GLU A 48 -9.21 6.75 -2.53
N SER A 49 -9.14 8.03 -2.17
CA SER A 49 -9.51 8.53 -0.85
C SER A 49 -9.94 10.01 -0.90
N ASN A 50 -10.72 10.41 0.09
CA ASN A 50 -11.07 11.81 0.37
C ASN A 50 -10.31 12.40 1.56
N LEU A 51 -9.44 11.60 2.20
CA LEU A 51 -8.56 12.05 3.27
C LEU A 51 -7.49 13.02 2.73
N ALA A 52 -6.91 13.81 3.63
CA ALA A 52 -5.75 14.63 3.29
C ALA A 52 -4.54 13.74 2.95
N LEU A 53 -3.64 14.24 2.09
CA LEU A 53 -2.47 13.47 1.63
C LEU A 53 -1.60 12.96 2.80
N GLU A 54 -1.46 13.75 3.86
CA GLU A 54 -0.67 13.35 5.03
C GLU A 54 -1.33 12.19 5.80
N GLU A 55 -2.67 12.21 5.94
CA GLU A 55 -3.40 11.11 6.58
C GLU A 55 -3.29 9.82 5.77
N ILE A 56 -3.38 9.91 4.43
CA ILE A 56 -3.16 8.77 3.53
C ILE A 56 -1.75 8.22 3.72
N ARG A 57 -0.74 9.10 3.75
CA ARG A 57 0.65 8.71 3.94
C ARG A 57 0.88 8.00 5.28
N GLU A 58 0.37 8.54 6.38
CA GLU A 58 0.51 7.96 7.72
C GLU A 58 -0.17 6.59 7.82
N GLN A 59 -1.40 6.47 7.32
CA GLN A 59 -2.14 5.21 7.37
C GLN A 59 -1.46 4.13 6.53
N VAL A 60 -1.06 4.45 5.31
CA VAL A 60 -0.37 3.50 4.42
C VAL A 60 0.99 3.09 5.02
N HIS A 61 1.76 4.03 5.56
CA HIS A 61 3.03 3.71 6.20
C HIS A 61 2.84 2.76 7.38
N THR A 62 1.88 3.06 8.25
CA THR A 62 1.53 2.23 9.41
C THR A 62 1.15 0.81 9.00
N LEU A 63 0.30 0.66 7.98
CA LEU A 63 -0.11 -0.65 7.47
C LEU A 63 1.07 -1.44 6.88
N LEU A 64 1.96 -0.78 6.14
CA LEU A 64 3.15 -1.42 5.58
C LEU A 64 4.15 -1.85 6.66
N ASP A 65 4.27 -1.09 7.75
CA ASP A 65 5.12 -1.48 8.89
C ASP A 65 4.57 -2.71 9.61
N PHE A 66 3.24 -2.85 9.72
CA PHE A 66 2.61 -4.06 10.24
C PHE A 66 2.89 -5.30 9.38
N LEU A 67 3.09 -5.16 8.07
CA LEU A 67 3.45 -6.27 7.18
C LEU A 67 4.88 -6.81 7.38
N GLN A 68 5.76 -6.03 8.02
CA GLN A 68 7.17 -6.35 8.18
C GLN A 68 7.51 -6.97 9.55
N ASN A 69 6.53 -7.05 10.47
CA ASN A 69 6.65 -7.73 11.76
C ASN A 69 6.10 -9.15 11.69
#